data_AF-A0A1U7GIL8-F1
#
_entry.id   AF-A0A1U7GIL8-F1
#
_cell.length_a   1.000
_cell.length_b   1.000
_cell.length_c   1.000
_cell.angle_alpha   90.00
_cell.angle_beta   90.00
_cell.angle_gamma   90.00
#
_symmetry.space_group_name_H-M   'P 1'
#
loop_
_entity.id
_entity.type
_entity.pdbx_description
1 polymer ?
#
loop_
_entity_poly.entity_id
_entity_poly.type
_entity_poly.pdbx_seq_one_letter_code
_entity_poly.pdbx_strand_id
1 'polypeptide(L)'
;MPFDQTSIVEVRPPTWDGATLQLSWTSTAPSGTTFQVYVGRRLAWYGTSRWVALTMPDSRVRIDVGTVGPGEATVDFSATLPPTSGDRVTLTWLGGSYLDPAGGDDVQGFRVFGSRQPGWDVDFTEPLAEIQAYPGGVPIDGFGIGGFGQGGFGRAASTYRWISAALAPGTWTFAVIPLDAAGNEGPKTTLTTTVVAPPRPPAADPDGARLRCAYDPETRRATLSWNPSPN
;
A
#
# COMPACT_ATOMS: atom_id res chain seq x y z
N MET A 1 6.20 22.02 -13.64
CA MET A 1 6.35 20.59 -13.98
C MET A 1 5.76 19.78 -12.84
N PRO A 2 5.08 18.65 -13.11
CA PRO A 2 4.67 17.77 -12.04
C PRO A 2 5.89 17.27 -11.25
N PHE A 3 5.67 16.90 -10.00
CA PHE A 3 6.66 16.18 -9.19
C PHE A 3 7.24 14.99 -9.96
N ASP A 4 8.56 14.91 -10.01
CA ASP A 4 9.29 13.94 -10.82
C ASP A 4 10.37 13.24 -10.01
N GLN A 5 10.35 11.91 -9.97
CA GLN A 5 11.32 11.10 -9.25
C GLN A 5 12.42 10.52 -10.16
N THR A 6 12.33 10.69 -11.48
CA THR A 6 13.25 10.07 -12.43
C THR A 6 14.70 10.56 -12.30
N SER A 7 14.89 11.76 -11.76
CA SER A 7 16.21 12.32 -11.48
C SER A 7 16.83 11.81 -10.18
N ILE A 8 16.08 11.08 -9.35
CA ILE A 8 16.58 10.52 -8.09
C ILE A 8 17.25 9.17 -8.38
N VAL A 9 18.55 9.10 -8.11
CA VAL A 9 19.36 7.89 -8.38
C VAL A 9 19.27 6.92 -7.21
N GLU A 10 19.36 7.45 -5.99
CA GLU A 10 19.40 6.66 -4.76
C GLU A 10 18.93 7.51 -3.60
N VAL A 11 18.11 6.95 -2.72
CA VAL A 11 17.82 7.53 -1.41
C VAL A 11 18.59 6.70 -0.39
N ARG A 12 19.51 7.33 0.34
CA ARG A 12 20.32 6.64 1.34
C ARG A 12 19.45 6.19 2.51
N PRO A 13 19.77 5.06 3.16
CA PRO A 13 19.07 4.64 4.37
C PRO A 13 19.06 5.78 5.39
N PRO A 14 17.89 6.14 5.94
CA PRO A 14 17.81 7.26 6.86
C PRO A 14 18.49 6.90 8.19
N THR A 15 19.16 7.88 8.80
CA THR A 15 19.85 7.70 10.08
C THR A 15 19.19 8.54 11.17
N TRP A 16 19.03 7.97 12.36
CA TRP A 16 18.54 8.70 13.52
C TRP A 16 19.70 9.30 14.31
N ASP A 17 19.66 10.60 14.57
CA ASP A 17 20.72 11.32 15.31
C ASP A 17 20.39 11.57 16.80
N GLY A 18 19.24 11.08 17.28
CA GLY A 18 18.75 11.36 18.63
C GLY A 18 17.63 12.39 18.70
N ALA A 19 17.41 13.18 17.64
CA ALA A 19 16.36 14.19 17.57
C ALA A 19 15.59 14.22 16.24
N THR A 20 16.26 13.92 15.13
CA THR A 20 15.68 13.95 13.78
C THR A 20 16.11 12.76 12.93
N LEU A 21 15.24 12.40 11.99
CA LEU A 21 15.50 11.42 10.96
C LEU A 21 16.24 12.11 9.81
N GLN A 22 17.53 11.83 9.68
CA GLN A 22 18.38 12.36 8.61
C GLN A 22 18.18 11.55 7.34
N LEU A 23 17.71 12.21 6.28
CA LEU A 23 17.51 11.65 4.97
C LEU A 23 18.43 12.34 3.97
N SER A 24 19.08 11.57 3.10
CA SER A 24 19.90 12.12 2.02
C SER A 24 19.76 11.28 0.75
N TRP A 25 19.99 11.89 -0.40
CA TRP A 25 19.81 11.22 -1.69
C TRP A 25 20.85 11.68 -2.72
N THR A 26 21.05 10.85 -3.72
CA THR A 26 21.83 11.17 -4.92
C THR A 26 20.85 11.48 -6.05
N SER A 27 21.13 12.53 -6.83
CA SER A 27 20.26 12.93 -7.96
C SER A 27 21.08 13.48 -9.12
N THR A 28 20.68 13.14 -10.34
CA THR A 28 21.22 13.68 -11.61
C THR A 28 20.70 15.07 -11.93
N ALA A 29 19.74 15.60 -11.16
CA ALA A 29 19.17 16.91 -11.38
C ALA A 29 20.26 18.01 -11.27
N PRO A 30 20.18 19.07 -12.10
CA PRO A 30 21.12 20.19 -12.06
C PRO A 30 21.24 20.82 -10.66
N SER A 31 22.38 21.46 -10.37
CA SER A 31 22.53 22.25 -9.14
C SER A 31 21.48 23.37 -9.11
N GLY A 32 20.93 23.66 -7.93
CA GLY A 32 19.83 24.62 -7.77
C GLY A 32 18.43 24.08 -8.08
N THR A 33 18.31 22.83 -8.54
CA THR A 33 16.99 22.18 -8.68
C THR A 33 16.32 22.06 -7.32
N THR A 34 15.03 22.40 -7.25
CA THR A 34 14.23 22.24 -6.04
C THR A 34 13.73 20.81 -5.92
N PHE A 35 13.92 20.24 -4.75
CA PHE A 35 13.39 18.95 -4.34
C PHE A 35 12.21 19.16 -3.39
N GLN A 36 11.30 18.20 -3.40
CA GLN A 36 10.28 18.04 -2.39
C GLN A 36 10.40 16.65 -1.76
N VAL A 37 10.11 16.59 -0.45
CA VAL A 37 10.10 15.37 0.34
C VAL A 37 8.73 15.22 0.98
N TYR A 38 8.12 14.06 0.76
CA TYR A 38 6.82 13.69 1.31
C TYR A 38 7.00 12.58 2.33
N VAL A 39 6.33 12.71 3.48
CA VAL A 39 6.28 11.69 4.54
C VAL A 39 4.83 11.25 4.68
N GLY A 40 4.56 9.97 4.42
CA GLY A 40 3.18 9.46 4.45
C GLY A 40 2.24 10.19 3.48
N ARG A 41 2.76 10.56 2.29
CA ARG A 41 2.08 11.39 1.27
C ARG A 41 1.73 12.82 1.73
N ARG A 42 2.35 13.36 2.77
CA ARG A 42 2.20 14.79 3.15
C ARG A 42 3.50 15.52 2.86
N LEU A 43 3.43 16.70 2.24
CA LEU A 43 4.61 17.52 2.00
C LEU A 43 5.26 17.87 3.33
N ALA A 44 6.47 17.36 3.55
CA ALA A 44 7.20 17.51 4.80
C ALA A 44 8.35 18.52 4.66
N TRP A 45 8.94 18.62 3.47
CA TRP A 45 10.04 19.54 3.21
C TRP A 45 10.18 19.88 1.72
N TYR A 46 10.76 21.05 1.44
CA TYR A 46 11.22 21.44 0.11
C TYR A 46 12.50 22.29 0.19
N GLY A 47 13.32 22.24 -0.86
CA GLY A 47 14.56 23.01 -0.94
C GLY A 47 15.53 22.47 -1.98
N THR A 48 16.71 23.09 -2.09
CA THR A 48 17.72 22.71 -3.10
C THR A 48 18.80 21.77 -2.56
N SER A 49 18.79 21.51 -1.25
CA SER A 49 19.68 20.54 -0.60
C SER A 49 19.34 19.11 -1.03
N ARG A 50 20.35 18.24 -1.08
CA ARG A 50 20.19 16.79 -1.30
C ARG A 50 20.11 15.98 0.00
N TRP A 51 19.69 16.67 1.06
CA TRP A 51 19.51 16.10 2.39
C TRP A 51 18.47 16.92 3.16
N VAL A 52 17.83 16.30 4.13
CA VAL A 52 16.85 16.91 5.04
C VAL A 52 16.87 16.21 6.39
N ALA A 53 16.63 16.98 7.45
CA ALA A 53 16.29 16.47 8.78
C ALA A 53 14.76 16.50 8.96
N LEU A 54 14.14 15.35 9.20
CA LEU A 54 12.69 15.21 9.38
C LEU A 54 12.36 14.85 10.83
N THR A 55 11.17 15.23 11.28
CA THR A 55 10.62 14.70 12.53
C THR A 55 10.39 13.19 12.39
N MET A 56 10.74 12.42 13.44
CA MET A 56 10.50 10.98 13.44
C MET A 56 9.00 10.69 13.31
N PRO A 57 8.59 9.90 12.31
CA PRO A 57 7.21 9.42 12.22
C PRO A 57 6.86 8.56 13.44
N ASP A 58 5.63 8.69 13.94
CA ASP A 58 5.07 7.87 15.03
C ASP A 58 4.75 6.42 14.63
N SER A 59 4.83 6.15 13.33
CA SER A 59 4.45 4.90 12.70
C SER A 59 5.28 4.67 11.44
N ARG A 60 5.20 3.46 10.88
CA ARG A 60 5.87 3.15 9.61
C ARG A 60 5.23 3.97 8.47
N VAL A 61 6.05 4.74 7.76
CA VAL A 61 5.61 5.60 6.64
C VAL A 61 6.48 5.43 5.40
N ARG A 62 5.90 5.70 4.23
CA ARG A 62 6.63 5.89 2.97
C ARG A 62 7.21 7.30 2.93
N ILE A 63 8.45 7.40 2.44
CA ILE A 63 9.08 8.68 2.11
C ILE A 63 9.27 8.75 0.61
N ASP A 64 8.77 9.82 -0.01
CA ASP A 64 8.98 10.10 -1.43
C ASP A 64 9.83 11.35 -1.59
N VAL A 65 10.87 11.24 -2.43
CA VAL A 65 11.74 12.36 -2.80
C VAL A 65 11.64 12.53 -4.31
N GLY A 66 11.59 13.78 -4.78
CA GLY A 66 11.54 14.10 -6.20
C GLY A 66 11.80 15.58 -6.46
N THR A 67 11.99 15.94 -7.72
CA THR A 67 12.19 17.30 -8.19
C THR A 67 10.89 17.96 -8.62
N VAL A 68 10.84 19.27 -8.50
CA VAL A 68 9.75 20.12 -9.02
C VAL A 68 10.31 21.24 -9.89
N GLY A 69 9.44 21.85 -10.71
CA GLY A 69 9.84 22.98 -11.54
C GLY A 69 10.09 24.26 -10.74
N PRO A 70 10.71 25.27 -11.37
CA PRO A 70 10.92 26.57 -10.76
C PRO A 70 9.60 27.21 -10.29
N GLY A 71 9.58 27.73 -9.06
CA GLY A 71 8.40 28.37 -8.46
C GLY A 71 7.36 27.40 -7.88
N GLU A 72 7.56 26.09 -7.99
CA GLU A 72 6.61 25.08 -7.51
C GLU A 72 6.99 24.50 -6.14
N ALA A 73 7.98 25.08 -5.46
CA ALA A 73 8.52 24.59 -4.20
C ALA A 73 7.44 24.36 -3.12
N THR A 74 6.42 25.23 -3.08
CA THR A 74 5.32 25.21 -2.10
C THR A 74 4.04 24.56 -2.63
N VAL A 75 4.02 24.11 -3.89
CA VAL A 75 2.87 23.43 -4.48
C VAL A 75 2.87 21.98 -4.02
N ASP A 76 1.77 21.54 -3.42
CA ASP A 76 1.63 20.16 -2.93
C ASP A 76 1.20 19.22 -4.09
N PHE A 77 2.08 18.27 -4.42
CA PHE A 77 1.89 17.23 -5.42
C PHE A 77 1.61 15.84 -4.81
N SER A 78 1.21 15.77 -3.54
CA SER A 78 0.88 14.51 -2.85
C SER A 78 -0.17 13.66 -3.60
N ALA A 79 -1.07 14.28 -4.33
CA ALA A 79 -2.08 13.63 -5.16
C ALA A 79 -1.48 12.85 -6.35
N THR A 80 -0.31 13.24 -6.85
CA THR A 80 0.33 12.63 -8.02
C THR A 80 1.39 11.58 -7.66
N LEU A 81 1.66 11.37 -6.37
CA LEU A 81 2.63 10.37 -5.92
C LEU A 81 2.21 8.95 -6.31
N PRO A 82 3.16 8.09 -6.75
CA PRO A 82 2.86 6.70 -7.08
C PRO A 82 2.14 6.00 -5.92
N PRO A 83 1.27 5.02 -6.21
CA PRO A 83 0.66 4.21 -5.16
C PRO A 83 1.77 3.52 -4.33
N THR A 84 1.61 3.49 -3.01
CA THR A 84 2.47 2.73 -2.10
C THR A 84 2.40 1.25 -2.47
N SER A 85 3.52 0.51 -2.44
CA SER A 85 3.45 -0.95 -2.29
C SER A 85 2.78 -1.20 -0.96
N GLY A 86 1.46 -1.41 -1.00
CA GLY A 86 0.64 -1.45 0.20
C GLY A 86 1.04 -2.65 1.04
N ASP A 87 1.29 -2.42 2.33
CA ASP A 87 1.15 -3.46 3.34
C ASP A 87 -0.34 -3.72 3.64
N ARG A 88 -1.27 -3.13 2.89
CA ARG A 88 -2.71 -3.31 3.04
C ARG A 88 -3.31 -3.84 1.76
N VAL A 89 -4.27 -4.74 1.92
CA VAL A 89 -5.06 -5.29 0.84
C VAL A 89 -6.36 -4.51 0.74
N THR A 90 -6.70 -4.07 -0.47
CA THR A 90 -8.04 -3.54 -0.77
C THR A 90 -8.85 -4.64 -1.43
N LEU A 91 -9.97 -5.00 -0.82
CA LEU A 91 -10.98 -5.87 -1.41
C LEU A 91 -12.07 -4.99 -2.02
N THR A 92 -12.48 -5.31 -3.23
CA THR A 92 -13.65 -4.69 -3.90
C THR A 92 -14.48 -5.82 -4.48
N TRP A 93 -15.77 -5.85 -4.16
CA TRP A 93 -16.69 -6.86 -4.66
C TRP A 93 -18.02 -6.23 -5.01
N LEU A 94 -18.78 -6.93 -5.86
CA LEU A 94 -20.18 -6.64 -6.10
C LEU A 94 -21.01 -7.38 -5.07
N GLY A 95 -21.97 -6.70 -4.48
CA GLY A 95 -22.93 -7.25 -3.53
C GLY A 95 -24.31 -6.71 -3.82
N GLY A 96 -25.36 -7.42 -3.41
CA GLY A 96 -26.72 -6.95 -3.61
C GLY A 96 -27.75 -8.05 -3.36
N SER A 97 -29.01 -7.68 -3.51
CA SER A 97 -30.21 -8.53 -3.42
C SER A 97 -30.13 -9.83 -4.21
N TYR A 98 -29.39 -9.84 -5.33
CA TYR A 98 -29.17 -11.04 -6.14
C TYR A 98 -28.45 -12.18 -5.39
N LEU A 99 -27.74 -11.88 -4.30
CA LEU A 99 -27.05 -12.86 -3.48
C LEU A 99 -27.97 -13.59 -2.50
N ASP A 100 -29.23 -13.16 -2.36
CA ASP A 100 -30.25 -13.91 -1.64
C ASP A 100 -30.86 -14.99 -2.56
N PRO A 101 -30.57 -16.28 -2.31
CA PRO A 101 -31.10 -17.38 -3.10
C PRO A 101 -32.61 -17.62 -2.88
N ALA A 102 -33.20 -17.14 -1.77
CA ALA A 102 -34.63 -17.20 -1.51
C ALA A 102 -35.41 -16.10 -2.28
N GLY A 103 -34.71 -15.03 -2.68
CA GLY A 103 -35.25 -13.97 -3.50
C GLY A 103 -36.18 -12.99 -2.78
N GLY A 104 -36.06 -12.92 -1.45
CA GLY A 104 -36.63 -11.89 -0.59
C GLY A 104 -35.79 -10.60 -0.55
N ASP A 105 -34.64 -10.57 -1.22
CA ASP A 105 -33.75 -9.42 -1.34
C ASP A 105 -33.24 -8.95 0.05
N ASP A 106 -32.95 -9.90 0.93
CA ASP A 106 -32.79 -9.68 2.38
C ASP A 106 -31.33 -9.55 2.87
N VAL A 107 -30.38 -9.39 1.95
CA VAL A 107 -28.97 -9.19 2.30
C VAL A 107 -28.81 -7.93 3.16
N GLN A 108 -28.41 -8.13 4.42
CA GLN A 108 -28.19 -7.05 5.39
C GLN A 108 -26.73 -6.60 5.45
N GLY A 109 -25.79 -7.42 5.00
CA GLY A 109 -24.39 -7.06 5.05
C GLY A 109 -23.44 -8.14 4.57
N PHE A 110 -22.16 -7.91 4.83
CA PHE A 110 -21.06 -8.76 4.45
C PHE A 110 -20.08 -8.89 5.61
N ARG A 111 -19.71 -10.13 5.94
CA ARG A 111 -18.57 -10.40 6.82
C ARG A 111 -17.32 -10.62 5.99
N VAL A 112 -16.25 -9.96 6.39
CA VAL A 112 -14.92 -10.12 5.82
C VAL A 112 -14.09 -10.95 6.77
N PHE A 113 -13.52 -12.04 6.28
CA PHE A 113 -12.62 -12.92 6.99
C PHE A 113 -11.26 -12.94 6.30
N GLY A 114 -10.22 -13.36 7.01
CA GLY A 114 -8.89 -13.49 6.42
C GLY A 114 -8.02 -14.49 7.16
N SER A 115 -6.95 -14.90 6.51
CA SER A 115 -5.91 -15.71 7.16
C SER A 115 -5.26 -14.91 8.29
N ARG A 116 -4.92 -15.58 9.41
CA ARG A 116 -4.22 -14.94 10.54
C ARG A 116 -2.73 -14.75 10.28
N GLN A 117 -2.19 -15.51 9.33
CA GLN A 117 -0.78 -15.52 8.95
C GLN A 117 -0.64 -15.66 7.43
N PRO A 118 0.51 -15.22 6.86
CA PRO A 118 0.79 -15.45 5.45
C PRO A 118 0.93 -16.95 5.16
N GLY A 119 0.32 -17.40 4.06
CA GLY A 119 0.32 -18.78 3.58
C GLY A 119 -0.75 -19.69 4.21
N TRP A 120 -1.56 -19.15 5.13
CA TRP A 120 -2.60 -19.90 5.82
C TRP A 120 -3.95 -19.78 5.11
N ASP A 121 -4.83 -20.73 5.39
CA ASP A 121 -6.24 -20.65 5.01
C ASP A 121 -6.97 -19.52 5.76
N VAL A 122 -8.16 -19.18 5.26
CA VAL A 122 -9.03 -18.19 5.91
C VAL A 122 -9.51 -18.70 7.26
N ASP A 123 -9.35 -17.88 8.30
CA ASP A 123 -9.94 -18.13 9.61
C ASP A 123 -11.35 -17.53 9.66
N PHE A 124 -12.36 -18.39 9.86
CA PHE A 124 -13.78 -18.02 9.95
C PHE A 124 -14.27 -17.85 11.39
N THR A 125 -13.39 -17.95 12.39
CA THR A 125 -13.77 -17.89 13.80
C THR A 125 -14.22 -16.48 14.22
N GLU A 126 -13.55 -15.45 13.71
CA GLU A 126 -13.89 -14.05 13.98
C GLU A 126 -13.81 -13.23 12.69
N PRO A 127 -14.84 -12.43 12.36
CA PRO A 127 -14.78 -11.54 11.22
C PRO A 127 -13.78 -10.41 11.46
N LEU A 128 -12.98 -10.10 10.45
CA LEU A 128 -12.11 -8.93 10.41
C LEU A 128 -12.91 -7.62 10.28
N ALA A 129 -14.07 -7.69 9.63
CA ALA A 129 -15.03 -6.60 9.54
C ALA A 129 -16.42 -7.13 9.21
N GLU A 130 -17.44 -6.38 9.64
CA GLU A 130 -18.81 -6.52 9.15
C GLU A 130 -19.22 -5.21 8.47
N ILE A 131 -19.71 -5.32 7.24
CA ILE A 131 -20.04 -4.18 6.37
C ILE A 131 -21.51 -4.26 6.06
N GLN A 132 -22.26 -3.26 6.54
CA GLN A 132 -23.69 -3.17 6.31
C GLN A 132 -23.98 -2.95 4.82
N ALA A 133 -24.91 -3.73 4.28
CA ALA A 133 -25.51 -3.48 2.97
C ALA A 133 -26.53 -2.34 3.10
N TYR A 134 -26.60 -1.48 2.08
CA TYR A 134 -27.59 -0.40 2.03
C TYR A 134 -27.54 0.52 3.26
N PRO A 135 -26.42 1.23 3.50
CA PRO A 135 -26.30 2.14 4.62
C PRO A 135 -27.45 3.18 4.58
N GLY A 136 -28.33 3.14 5.60
CA GLY A 136 -29.58 3.90 5.64
C GLY A 136 -30.86 3.06 5.49
N GLY A 137 -30.74 1.74 5.28
CA GLY A 137 -31.88 0.80 5.22
C GLY A 137 -32.71 0.90 3.94
N VAL A 138 -32.29 1.72 2.98
CA VAL A 138 -32.94 1.85 1.67
C VAL A 138 -32.13 1.06 0.67
N PRO A 139 -32.70 -0.02 0.07
CA PRO A 139 -32.04 -0.72 -1.02
C PRO A 139 -31.63 0.28 -2.12
N ILE A 140 -30.33 0.38 -2.35
CA ILE A 140 -29.74 1.22 -3.42
C ILE A 140 -29.39 0.40 -4.66
N ASP A 141 -29.93 -0.80 -4.73
CA ASP A 141 -29.85 -1.72 -5.85
C ASP A 141 -31.27 -1.96 -6.38
N GLY A 142 -31.45 -1.93 -7.70
CA GLY A 142 -32.68 -2.35 -8.36
C GLY A 142 -32.68 -2.03 -9.85
N PHE A 143 -33.71 -2.48 -10.57
CA PHE A 143 -33.92 -2.13 -11.97
C PHE A 143 -34.00 -0.60 -12.12
N GLY A 144 -33.05 -0.01 -12.84
CA GLY A 144 -32.98 1.45 -13.08
C GLY A 144 -32.29 2.29 -12.00
N ILE A 145 -31.81 1.68 -10.89
CA ILE A 145 -31.10 2.37 -9.80
C ILE A 145 -29.62 1.93 -9.70
N GLY A 146 -29.31 0.68 -10.07
CA GLY A 146 -27.94 0.13 -10.14
C GLY A 146 -27.49 -0.24 -11.56
N GLY A 147 -26.24 -0.68 -11.70
CA GLY A 147 -25.80 -1.34 -12.94
C GLY A 147 -26.59 -2.64 -13.17
N PHE A 148 -26.74 -3.08 -14.44
CA PHE A 148 -27.30 -4.40 -14.73
C PHE A 148 -26.55 -5.46 -13.91
N GLY A 149 -27.23 -6.10 -12.97
CA GLY A 149 -26.58 -6.98 -12.01
C GLY A 149 -26.38 -8.41 -12.52
N GLN A 150 -25.78 -9.24 -11.67
CA GLN A 150 -25.33 -10.60 -11.99
C GLN A 150 -26.43 -11.67 -11.81
N GLY A 151 -27.63 -11.30 -11.33
CA GLY A 151 -28.73 -12.22 -11.03
C GLY A 151 -29.80 -12.33 -12.13
N GLY A 152 -30.65 -13.35 -12.04
CA GLY A 152 -31.83 -13.49 -12.90
C GLY A 152 -32.79 -12.29 -12.77
N PHE A 153 -33.50 -11.96 -13.85
CA PHE A 153 -34.49 -10.86 -13.93
C PHE A 153 -33.95 -9.44 -13.69
N GLY A 154 -32.64 -9.21 -13.84
CA GLY A 154 -32.08 -7.86 -13.74
C GLY A 154 -31.96 -7.34 -12.30
N ARG A 155 -31.88 -8.25 -11.31
CA ARG A 155 -31.53 -7.91 -9.93
C ARG A 155 -30.19 -7.19 -9.90
N ALA A 156 -30.13 -6.08 -9.16
CA ALA A 156 -29.01 -5.16 -9.22
C ALA A 156 -27.89 -5.52 -8.24
N ALA A 157 -26.75 -4.85 -8.42
CA ALA A 157 -25.60 -4.96 -7.54
C ALA A 157 -25.03 -3.58 -7.26
N SER A 158 -24.50 -3.42 -6.05
CA SER A 158 -23.68 -2.29 -5.61
C SER A 158 -22.25 -2.74 -5.39
N THR A 159 -21.31 -1.82 -5.55
CA THR A 159 -19.89 -2.07 -5.27
C THR A 159 -19.60 -1.80 -3.80
N TYR A 160 -19.02 -2.78 -3.13
CA TYR A 160 -18.55 -2.68 -1.75
C TYR A 160 -17.03 -2.74 -1.71
N ARG A 161 -16.45 -2.12 -0.67
CA ARG A 161 -15.01 -2.02 -0.50
C ARG A 161 -14.62 -2.19 0.95
N TRP A 162 -13.52 -2.91 1.17
CA TRP A 162 -12.84 -3.01 2.46
C TRP A 162 -11.33 -2.86 2.29
N ILE A 163 -10.65 -2.37 3.32
CA ILE A 163 -9.20 -2.24 3.36
C ILE A 163 -8.70 -2.88 4.64
N SER A 164 -7.71 -3.78 4.52
CA SER A 164 -7.12 -4.45 5.68
C SER A 164 -6.31 -3.50 6.56
N ALA A 165 -6.04 -3.94 7.80
CA ALA A 165 -4.90 -3.41 8.56
C ALA A 165 -3.58 -3.70 7.81
N ALA A 166 -2.48 -3.11 8.27
CA ALA A 166 -1.16 -3.41 7.73
C ALA A 166 -0.79 -4.88 7.99
N LEU A 167 -0.25 -5.54 6.96
CA LEU A 167 0.05 -6.97 6.90
C LEU A 167 1.55 -7.16 6.68
N ALA A 168 2.05 -8.25 7.26
CA ALA A 168 3.40 -8.71 6.96
C ALA A 168 3.49 -9.18 5.49
N PRO A 169 4.71 -9.20 4.91
CA PRO A 169 4.91 -9.79 3.59
C PRO A 169 4.50 -11.26 3.54
N GLY A 170 3.98 -11.68 2.39
CA GLY A 170 3.57 -13.04 2.12
C GLY A 170 2.22 -13.11 1.42
N THR A 171 1.74 -14.33 1.22
CA THR A 171 0.46 -14.59 0.56
C THR A 171 -0.66 -14.60 1.59
N TRP A 172 -1.66 -13.75 1.41
CA TRP A 172 -2.83 -13.65 2.29
C TRP A 172 -4.08 -14.08 1.53
N THR A 173 -4.95 -14.83 2.21
CA THR A 173 -6.24 -15.25 1.66
C THR A 173 -7.35 -14.60 2.48
N PHE A 174 -8.33 -14.01 1.80
CA PHE A 174 -9.51 -13.38 2.38
C PHE A 174 -10.77 -14.06 1.88
N ALA A 175 -11.84 -13.97 2.66
CA ALA A 175 -13.18 -14.34 2.23
C ALA A 175 -14.17 -13.24 2.54
N VAL A 176 -15.17 -13.08 1.68
CA VAL A 176 -16.34 -12.24 1.91
C VAL A 176 -17.58 -13.14 1.88
N ILE A 177 -18.44 -13.00 2.88
CA ILE A 177 -19.66 -13.79 3.05
C ILE A 177 -20.85 -12.83 3.23
N PRO A 178 -21.90 -12.89 2.39
CA PRO A 178 -23.12 -12.13 2.63
C PRO A 178 -23.90 -12.71 3.81
N LEU A 179 -24.57 -11.84 4.56
CA LEU A 179 -25.45 -12.20 5.68
C LEU A 179 -26.86 -11.62 5.51
N ASP A 180 -27.88 -12.38 5.90
CA ASP A 180 -29.28 -11.94 5.90
C ASP A 180 -29.70 -11.32 7.25
N ALA A 181 -30.97 -10.89 7.35
CA ALA A 181 -31.52 -10.29 8.57
C ALA A 181 -31.64 -11.25 9.76
N ALA A 182 -31.67 -12.56 9.52
CA ALA A 182 -31.64 -13.58 10.57
C ALA A 182 -30.21 -13.95 10.98
N GLY A 183 -29.20 -13.40 10.30
CA GLY A 183 -27.79 -13.70 10.52
C GLY A 183 -27.32 -14.97 9.83
N ASN A 184 -28.10 -15.55 8.90
CA ASN A 184 -27.66 -16.67 8.10
C ASN A 184 -26.64 -16.21 7.07
N GLU A 185 -25.65 -17.06 6.84
CA GLU A 185 -24.54 -16.79 5.93
C GLU A 185 -24.77 -17.45 4.56
N GLY A 186 -24.55 -16.69 3.49
CA GLY A 186 -24.64 -17.15 2.11
C GLY A 186 -23.33 -17.74 1.57
N PRO A 187 -23.22 -17.91 0.25
CA PRO A 187 -22.02 -18.49 -0.37
C PRO A 187 -20.81 -17.56 -0.20
N LYS A 188 -19.66 -18.14 0.18
CA LYS A 188 -18.41 -17.41 0.36
C LYS A 188 -17.69 -17.15 -0.96
N THR A 189 -17.09 -15.97 -1.07
CA THR A 189 -16.16 -15.62 -2.15
C THR A 189 -14.77 -15.43 -1.58
N THR A 190 -13.77 -16.16 -2.09
CA THR A 190 -12.38 -16.08 -1.63
C THR A 190 -11.48 -15.34 -2.61
N LEU A 191 -10.53 -14.57 -2.08
CA LEU A 191 -9.48 -13.91 -2.84
C LEU A 191 -8.12 -14.14 -2.18
N THR A 192 -7.14 -14.55 -2.97
CA THR A 192 -5.74 -14.67 -2.52
C THR A 192 -4.90 -13.58 -3.18
N THR A 193 -4.05 -12.92 -2.40
CA THR A 193 -3.14 -11.88 -2.88
C THR A 193 -1.79 -11.96 -2.16
N THR A 194 -0.73 -11.48 -2.81
CA THR A 194 0.60 -11.44 -2.21
C THR A 194 0.96 -10.01 -1.83
N VAL A 195 1.29 -9.81 -0.55
CA VAL A 195 1.92 -8.59 -0.06
C VAL A 195 3.42 -8.76 -0.21
N VAL A 196 4.03 -7.99 -1.11
CA VAL A 196 5.45 -8.11 -1.42
C VAL A 196 6.27 -7.28 -0.43
N ALA A 197 7.28 -7.90 0.19
CA ALA A 197 8.26 -7.16 0.97
C ALA A 197 9.09 -6.28 0.02
N PRO A 198 9.49 -5.06 0.43
CA PRO A 198 10.57 -4.38 -0.28
C PRO A 198 11.85 -5.25 -0.26
N PRO A 199 12.72 -5.14 -1.27
CA PRO A 199 13.95 -5.91 -1.35
C PRO A 199 14.78 -5.75 -0.07
N ARG A 200 15.28 -6.86 0.48
CA ARG A 200 16.18 -6.82 1.64
C ARG A 200 17.56 -6.32 1.22
N PRO A 201 18.26 -5.51 2.04
CA PRO A 201 19.63 -5.13 1.75
C PRO A 201 20.56 -6.36 1.71
N PRO A 202 21.70 -6.29 1.00
CA PRO A 202 22.75 -7.32 1.01
C PRO A 202 23.07 -7.81 2.41
N ALA A 203 23.26 -9.11 2.62
CA ALA A 203 23.55 -9.63 3.96
C ALA A 203 24.80 -8.98 4.56
N ALA A 204 24.77 -8.73 5.87
CA ALA A 204 25.93 -8.18 6.57
C ALA A 204 27.03 -9.25 6.69
N ASP A 205 28.26 -8.83 6.51
CA ASP A 205 29.45 -9.58 6.88
C ASP A 205 29.57 -9.70 8.41
N PRO A 206 30.46 -10.58 8.93
CA PRO A 206 30.68 -10.72 10.37
C PRO A 206 31.07 -9.43 11.11
N ASP A 207 31.63 -8.46 10.39
CA ASP A 207 31.98 -7.13 10.90
C ASP A 207 30.84 -6.10 10.78
N GLY A 208 29.66 -6.51 10.29
CA GLY A 208 28.49 -5.66 10.10
C GLY A 208 28.46 -4.88 8.79
N ALA A 209 29.52 -4.91 7.97
CA ALA A 209 29.54 -4.24 6.67
C ALA A 209 28.66 -4.97 5.64
N ARG A 210 28.03 -4.24 4.71
CA ARG A 210 27.16 -4.82 3.66
C ARG A 210 27.68 -4.61 2.24
N LEU A 211 28.75 -3.84 2.10
CA LEU A 211 29.43 -3.52 0.86
C LEU A 211 30.91 -3.37 1.16
N ARG A 212 31.76 -4.09 0.43
CA ARG A 212 33.20 -3.93 0.46
C ARG A 212 33.66 -3.29 -0.83
N CYS A 213 34.71 -2.47 -0.72
CA CYS A 213 35.41 -1.89 -1.83
C CYS A 213 36.89 -2.23 -1.69
N ALA A 214 37.46 -2.88 -2.69
CA ALA A 214 38.90 -3.06 -2.84
C ALA A 214 39.37 -2.19 -4.00
N TYR A 215 40.38 -1.34 -3.77
CA TYR A 215 40.95 -0.50 -4.81
C TYR A 215 42.36 -0.98 -5.15
N ASP A 216 42.59 -1.26 -6.42
CA ASP A 216 43.90 -1.57 -6.96
C ASP A 216 44.53 -0.28 -7.52
N PRO A 217 45.62 0.23 -6.92
CA PRO A 217 46.26 1.46 -7.35
C PRO A 217 47.07 1.32 -8.64
N GLU A 218 47.52 0.12 -9.00
CA GLU A 218 48.28 -0.13 -10.23
C GLU A 218 47.35 -0.13 -11.44
N THR A 219 46.19 -0.77 -11.32
CA THR A 219 45.18 -0.82 -12.39
C THR A 219 44.14 0.30 -12.32
N ARG A 220 44.13 1.08 -11.23
CA ARG A 220 43.16 2.14 -10.90
C ARG A 220 41.70 1.65 -10.93
N ARG A 221 41.47 0.41 -10.51
CA ARG A 221 40.14 -0.20 -10.50
C ARG A 221 39.64 -0.40 -9.08
N ALA A 222 38.39 -0.01 -8.85
CA ALA A 222 37.65 -0.35 -7.66
C ALA A 222 36.77 -1.58 -7.93
N THR A 223 36.91 -2.60 -7.10
CA THR A 223 36.06 -3.79 -7.10
C THR A 223 35.13 -3.71 -5.90
N LEU A 224 33.82 -3.72 -6.18
CA LEU A 224 32.77 -3.76 -5.16
C LEU A 224 32.31 -5.20 -4.97
N SER A 225 32.17 -5.64 -3.72
CA SER A 225 31.59 -6.94 -3.38
C SER A 225 30.61 -6.83 -2.23
N TRP A 226 29.55 -7.64 -2.27
CA TRP A 226 28.51 -7.70 -1.25
C TRP A 226 27.92 -9.10 -1.20
N ASN A 227 27.37 -9.49 -0.06
CA ASN A 227 26.68 -10.77 0.07
C ASN A 227 25.30 -10.71 -0.59
N PRO A 228 24.77 -11.84 -1.07
CA PRO A 228 23.38 -11.92 -1.50
C PRO A 228 22.44 -11.41 -0.41
N SER A 229 21.34 -10.76 -0.81
CA SER A 229 20.28 -10.41 0.13
C SER A 229 19.74 -11.69 0.77
N PRO A 230 19.54 -11.72 2.09
CA PRO A 230 18.97 -12.88 2.75
C PRO A 230 17.52 -13.10 2.29
N ASN A 231 17.12 -14.37 2.16
CA ASN A 231 15.73 -14.74 1.87
C ASN A 231 14.79 -14.36 3.03
#